data_AF-A0A9E5UN10-F1
#
_entry.id   AF-A0A9E5UN10-F1
#
_cell.length_a   1.000
_cell.length_b   1.000
_cell.length_c   1.000
_cell.angle_alpha   90.00
_cell.angle_beta   90.00
_cell.angle_gamma   90.00
#
_symmetry.space_group_name_H-M   'P 1'
#
loop_
_entity.id
_entity.type
_entity.pdbx_description
1 polymer ?
#
loop_
_entity_poly.entity_id
_entity_poly.type
_entity_poly.pdbx_seq_one_letter_code
_entity_poly.pdbx_strand_id
1 'polypeptide(L)'
;MEQEQARKLKKSVRVFLRKEAEKEFKTANDGRLGSASATLKNIPTPPRKMRLVADLVRGRGVFEALNILRYEPKVGARRMEELLKAAIANWENKNHALNLEEAGLFIKEVFVNEGRMLKRLRPAPQGRGHRIRKRSNHITMVIDSANFSNEVPSATVVTVAEENSNNA
;
A
#
# COMPACT_ATOMS: atom_id res chain seq x y z
N MET A 1 13.76 15.30 -33.09
CA MET A 1 12.94 14.69 -34.18
C MET A 1 12.00 13.60 -33.67
N GLU A 2 12.38 12.74 -32.71
CA GLU A 2 11.47 11.71 -32.13
C GLU A 2 10.23 12.28 -31.41
N GLN A 3 10.37 13.38 -30.67
CA GLN A 3 9.24 13.96 -29.92
C GLN A 3 8.17 14.62 -30.82
N GLU A 4 8.51 14.95 -32.06
CA GLU A 4 7.61 15.62 -33.01
C GLU A 4 6.70 14.62 -33.76
N GLN A 5 7.18 13.40 -33.99
CA GLN A 5 6.42 12.33 -34.64
C GLN A 5 5.30 11.78 -33.74
N ALA A 6 5.49 11.75 -32.42
CA ALA A 6 4.46 11.32 -31.45
C ALA A 6 3.22 12.25 -31.39
N ARG A 7 3.38 13.53 -31.75
CA ARG A 7 2.28 14.52 -31.80
C ARG A 7 1.37 14.36 -33.01
N LYS A 8 1.85 13.76 -34.12
CA LYS A 8 1.08 13.54 -35.37
C LYS A 8 0.16 12.32 -35.35
N LEU A 9 0.11 11.56 -34.25
CA LEU A 9 -0.77 10.38 -34.11
C LEU A 9 -2.20 10.77 -33.72
N LYS A 10 -3.19 10.19 -34.42
CA LYS A 10 -4.62 10.26 -34.07
C LYS A 10 -4.81 9.87 -32.61
N LYS A 11 -5.71 10.57 -31.89
CA LYS A 11 -5.95 10.39 -30.44
C LYS A 11 -6.18 8.93 -30.06
N SER A 12 -6.86 8.15 -30.91
CA SER A 12 -7.10 6.72 -30.72
C SER A 12 -5.82 5.89 -30.70
N VAL A 13 -4.91 6.10 -31.66
CA VAL A 13 -3.64 5.36 -31.77
C VAL A 13 -2.75 5.64 -30.56
N ARG A 14 -2.73 6.88 -30.08
CA ARG A 14 -2.01 7.26 -28.85
C ARG A 14 -2.54 6.54 -27.61
N VAL A 15 -3.86 6.42 -27.47
CA VAL A 15 -4.50 5.71 -26.34
C VAL A 15 -4.22 4.22 -26.42
N PHE A 16 -4.19 3.65 -27.63
CA PHE A 16 -3.86 2.25 -27.87
C PHE A 16 -2.41 1.94 -27.52
N LEU A 17 -1.46 2.70 -28.06
CA LEU A 17 -0.02 2.57 -27.75
C LEU A 17 0.26 2.78 -26.26
N ARG A 18 -0.45 3.69 -25.59
CA ARG A 18 -0.35 3.88 -24.13
C ARG A 18 -0.83 2.64 -23.35
N LYS A 19 -1.93 2.01 -23.80
CA LYS A 19 -2.43 0.77 -23.19
C LYS A 19 -1.49 -0.41 -23.41
N GLU A 20 -0.89 -0.51 -24.59
CA GLU A 20 0.11 -1.54 -24.89
C GLU A 20 1.37 -1.36 -24.04
N ALA A 21 1.90 -0.12 -23.97
CA ALA A 21 3.03 0.21 -23.11
C ALA A 21 2.73 -0.04 -21.62
N GLU A 22 1.51 0.27 -21.13
CA GLU A 22 1.07 -0.10 -19.77
C GLU A 22 1.02 -1.62 -19.57
N LYS A 23 0.63 -2.38 -20.60
CA LYS A 23 0.58 -3.84 -20.56
C LYS A 23 1.98 -4.43 -20.50
N GLU A 24 2.90 -3.96 -21.35
CA GLU A 24 4.30 -4.36 -21.38
C GLU A 24 5.02 -4.03 -20.07
N PHE A 25 4.82 -2.83 -19.52
CA PHE A 25 5.36 -2.46 -18.20
C PHE A 25 4.81 -3.34 -17.07
N LYS A 26 3.57 -3.82 -17.18
CA LYS A 26 2.97 -4.75 -16.21
C LYS A 26 3.61 -6.12 -16.31
N THR A 27 3.71 -6.66 -17.51
CA THR A 27 4.33 -7.98 -17.78
C THR A 27 5.81 -7.99 -17.39
N ALA A 28 6.54 -6.90 -17.65
CA ALA A 28 7.95 -6.76 -17.26
C ALA A 28 8.14 -6.63 -15.73
N ASN A 29 7.13 -6.12 -15.01
CA ASN A 29 7.15 -6.01 -13.54
C ASN A 29 6.67 -7.27 -12.82
N ASP A 30 5.96 -8.19 -13.48
CA ASP A 30 5.52 -9.45 -12.87
C ASP A 30 6.71 -10.35 -12.48
N GLY A 31 7.92 -10.10 -13.01
CA GLY A 31 9.16 -10.79 -12.64
C GLY A 31 9.99 -10.13 -11.52
N ARG A 32 9.60 -8.95 -11.02
CA ARG A 32 10.17 -8.43 -9.76
C ARG A 32 9.44 -9.15 -8.63
N LEU A 33 10.17 -9.70 -7.64
CA LEU A 33 9.63 -10.19 -6.35
C LEU A 33 8.54 -9.23 -5.86
N GLY A 34 7.29 -9.57 -6.18
CA GLY A 34 6.33 -8.52 -6.47
C GLY A 34 5.56 -8.15 -5.22
N SER A 35 5.57 -6.87 -4.88
CA SER A 35 4.64 -6.36 -3.87
C SER A 35 3.20 -6.79 -4.22
N ALA A 36 2.49 -7.31 -3.22
CA ALA A 36 1.11 -7.72 -3.36
C ALA A 36 0.20 -6.75 -2.60
N SER A 37 -0.97 -6.49 -3.17
CA SER A 37 -1.94 -5.59 -2.58
C SER A 37 -3.29 -6.28 -2.41
N ALA A 38 -3.97 -5.99 -1.32
CA ALA A 38 -5.37 -6.37 -1.11
C ALA A 38 -6.20 -5.14 -0.77
N THR A 39 -7.49 -5.18 -1.15
CA THR A 39 -8.41 -4.09 -0.84
C THR A 39 -9.74 -4.60 -0.28
N LEU A 40 -10.24 -3.91 0.76
CA LEU A 40 -11.59 -4.06 1.28
C LEU A 40 -12.38 -2.78 1.05
N LYS A 41 -13.61 -2.90 0.55
CA LYS A 41 -14.45 -1.75 0.19
C LYS A 41 -15.74 -1.71 0.99
N ASN A 42 -16.24 -0.49 1.24
CA ASN A 42 -17.54 -0.22 1.87
C ASN A 42 -17.68 -0.78 3.30
N ILE A 43 -16.61 -0.74 4.09
CA ILE A 43 -16.69 -1.18 5.49
C ILE A 43 -17.47 -0.11 6.29
N PRO A 44 -18.51 -0.47 7.07
CA PRO A 44 -19.35 0.46 7.80
C PRO A 44 -18.70 0.92 9.12
N THR A 45 -17.42 1.29 9.08
CA THR A 45 -16.66 1.81 10.23
C THR A 45 -16.07 3.18 9.87
N PRO A 46 -16.07 4.16 10.79
CA PRO A 46 -15.46 5.44 10.52
C PRO A 46 -13.94 5.31 10.24
N PRO A 47 -13.40 6.02 9.23
CA PRO A 47 -11.98 5.97 8.88
C PRO A 47 -11.04 6.19 10.07
N ARG A 48 -11.37 7.14 10.96
CA ARG A 48 -10.57 7.44 12.17
C ARG A 48 -10.37 6.23 13.07
N LYS A 49 -11.41 5.40 13.27
CA LYS A 49 -11.30 4.20 14.12
C LYS A 49 -10.44 3.12 13.47
N MET A 50 -10.47 3.02 12.14
CA MET A 50 -9.67 2.06 11.40
C MET A 50 -8.19 2.47 11.31
N ARG A 51 -7.89 3.78 11.23
CA ARG A 51 -6.51 4.28 11.26
C ARG A 51 -5.76 3.90 12.53
N LEU A 52 -6.43 3.96 13.69
CA LEU A 52 -5.86 3.53 14.97
C LEU A 52 -5.42 2.05 14.99
N VAL A 53 -6.00 1.20 14.15
CA VAL A 53 -5.60 -0.21 14.02
C VAL A 53 -4.52 -0.35 12.94
N ALA A 54 -4.67 0.37 11.82
CA ALA A 54 -3.67 0.37 10.74
C ALA A 54 -2.29 0.85 11.23
N ASP A 55 -2.25 1.82 12.15
CA ASP A 55 -1.01 2.35 12.70
C ASP A 55 -0.27 1.33 13.58
N LEU A 56 -0.96 0.33 14.16
CA LEU A 56 -0.32 -0.73 14.96
C LEU A 56 0.48 -1.71 14.10
N VAL A 57 0.03 -1.94 12.87
CA VAL A 57 0.57 -3.00 11.99
C VAL A 57 1.48 -2.46 10.88
N ARG A 58 1.57 -1.13 10.71
CA ARG A 58 2.41 -0.52 9.67
C ARG A 58 3.89 -0.83 9.98
N GLY A 59 4.61 -1.37 8.99
CA GLY A 59 6.03 -1.72 9.13
C GLY A 59 6.31 -2.99 9.94
N ARG A 60 5.29 -3.72 10.39
CA ARG A 60 5.45 -4.99 11.11
C ARG A 60 5.57 -6.17 10.15
N GLY A 61 6.22 -7.23 10.60
CA GLY A 61 6.23 -8.52 9.90
C GLY A 61 4.83 -9.11 9.83
N VAL A 62 4.56 -9.92 8.80
CA VAL A 62 3.21 -10.47 8.58
C VAL A 62 2.73 -11.35 9.74
N PHE A 63 3.60 -12.21 10.29
CA PHE A 63 3.24 -13.08 11.42
C PHE A 63 3.00 -12.30 12.72
N GLU A 64 3.82 -11.29 13.00
CA GLU A 64 3.63 -10.39 14.14
C GLU A 64 2.32 -9.62 14.01
N ALA A 65 2.04 -9.08 12.82
CA ALA A 65 0.81 -8.36 12.54
C ALA A 65 -0.44 -9.24 12.68
N LEU A 66 -0.40 -10.50 12.24
CA LEU A 66 -1.49 -11.46 12.45
C LEU A 66 -1.79 -11.65 13.95
N ASN A 67 -0.76 -11.79 14.77
CA ASN A 67 -0.91 -11.96 16.22
C ASN A 67 -1.49 -10.70 16.88
N ILE A 68 -0.98 -9.52 16.54
CA ILE A 68 -1.50 -8.24 17.04
C ILE A 68 -2.98 -8.09 16.68
N LEU A 69 -3.33 -8.32 15.41
CA LEU A 69 -4.70 -8.15 14.93
C LEU A 69 -5.69 -9.16 15.53
N ARG A 70 -5.24 -10.37 15.83
CA ARG A 70 -6.09 -11.42 16.41
C ARG A 70 -6.51 -11.10 17.85
N TYR A 71 -5.64 -10.45 18.63
CA TYR A 71 -5.89 -10.15 20.04
C TYR A 71 -6.25 -8.68 20.32
N GLU A 72 -6.21 -7.82 19.31
CA GLU A 72 -6.59 -6.42 19.46
C GLU A 72 -8.13 -6.28 19.65
N PRO A 73 -8.61 -5.64 20.74
CA PRO A 73 -10.04 -5.56 21.05
C PRO A 73 -10.82 -4.57 20.17
N LYS A 74 -10.13 -3.75 19.36
CA LYS A 74 -10.76 -2.76 18.50
C LYS A 74 -11.56 -3.45 17.39
N VAL A 75 -12.78 -2.98 17.15
CA VAL A 75 -13.70 -3.50 16.10
C VAL A 75 -13.05 -3.61 14.71
N GLY A 76 -12.08 -2.74 14.41
CA GLY A 76 -11.37 -2.75 13.13
C GLY A 76 -10.39 -3.91 12.95
N ALA A 77 -9.93 -4.54 14.02
CA ALA A 77 -8.88 -5.55 13.98
C ALA A 77 -9.30 -6.79 13.21
N ARG A 78 -10.49 -7.32 13.48
CA ARG A 78 -11.05 -8.47 12.74
C ARG A 78 -11.11 -8.25 11.23
N ARG A 79 -11.48 -7.03 10.79
CA ARG A 79 -11.54 -6.69 9.35
C ARG A 79 -10.16 -6.53 8.74
N MET A 80 -9.19 -6.04 9.49
CA MET A 80 -7.79 -5.94 9.06
C MET A 80 -7.13 -7.31 8.98
N GLU A 81 -7.49 -8.24 9.88
CA GLU A 81 -7.01 -9.63 9.85
C GLU A 81 -7.49 -10.34 8.58
N GLU A 82 -8.78 -10.22 8.25
CA GLU A 82 -9.35 -10.71 6.98
C GLU A 82 -8.58 -10.15 5.76
N LEU A 83 -8.24 -8.85 5.79
CA LEU A 83 -7.48 -8.20 4.72
C LEU A 83 -6.07 -8.75 4.58
N LEU A 84 -5.38 -8.96 5.71
CA LEU A 84 -4.01 -9.43 5.73
C LEU A 84 -3.93 -10.87 5.20
N LYS A 85 -4.87 -11.75 5.58
CA LYS A 85 -4.98 -13.10 5.02
C LYS A 85 -5.18 -13.07 3.49
N ALA A 86 -6.04 -12.17 3.01
CA ALA A 86 -6.25 -12.00 1.57
C ALA A 86 -4.99 -11.44 0.86
N ALA A 87 -4.23 -10.56 1.51
CA ALA A 87 -2.97 -10.04 0.96
C ALA A 87 -1.93 -11.15 0.81
N ILE A 88 -1.79 -12.01 1.83
CA ILE A 88 -0.90 -13.18 1.81
C ILE A 88 -1.26 -14.11 0.65
N ALA A 89 -2.54 -14.50 0.53
CA ALA A 89 -3.00 -15.36 -0.55
C ALA A 89 -2.75 -14.73 -1.95
N ASN A 90 -2.94 -13.41 -2.08
CA ASN A 90 -2.62 -12.70 -3.32
C ASN A 90 -1.12 -12.71 -3.63
N TRP A 91 -0.27 -12.69 -2.61
CA TRP A 91 1.19 -12.75 -2.78
C TRP A 91 1.63 -14.15 -3.18
N GLU A 92 1.09 -15.20 -2.53
CA GLU A 92 1.31 -16.60 -2.89
C GLU A 92 0.97 -16.87 -4.36
N ASN A 93 -0.18 -16.34 -4.79
CA ASN A 93 -0.63 -16.48 -6.18
C ASN A 93 0.22 -15.72 -7.20
N LYS A 94 0.99 -14.72 -6.78
CA LYS A 94 1.91 -14.01 -7.67
C LYS A 94 3.29 -14.67 -7.70
N ASN A 95 3.73 -15.19 -6.56
CA ASN A 95 5.09 -15.69 -6.36
C ASN A 95 5.07 -17.21 -6.14
N HIS A 96 4.52 -17.96 -7.10
CA HIS A 96 4.36 -19.43 -7.02
C HIS A 96 5.66 -20.21 -6.77
N ALA A 97 6.83 -19.60 -6.98
CA ALA A 97 8.14 -20.24 -6.83
C ALA A 97 8.78 -20.06 -5.45
N LEU A 98 8.21 -19.22 -4.57
CA LEU A 98 8.84 -18.84 -3.29
C LEU A 98 7.94 -19.18 -2.11
N ASN A 99 8.55 -19.78 -1.09
CA ASN A 99 7.89 -20.09 0.16
C ASN A 99 7.71 -18.83 1.02
N LEU A 100 6.59 -18.75 1.74
CA LEU A 100 6.26 -17.64 2.64
C LEU A 100 7.32 -17.39 3.71
N GLU A 101 7.86 -18.46 4.28
CA GLU A 101 8.77 -18.40 5.43
C GLU A 101 10.14 -17.83 5.04
N GLU A 102 10.58 -18.07 3.81
CA GLU A 102 11.86 -17.59 3.28
C GLU A 102 11.80 -16.13 2.81
N ALA A 103 10.60 -15.64 2.46
CA ALA A 103 10.42 -14.34 1.84
C ALA A 103 10.49 -13.14 2.80
N GLY A 104 10.41 -13.36 4.12
CA GLY A 104 10.49 -12.30 5.13
C GLY A 104 9.47 -11.18 4.88
N LEU A 105 8.19 -11.54 4.69
CA LEU A 105 7.15 -10.58 4.33
C LEU A 105 6.84 -9.58 5.44
N PHE A 106 6.66 -8.32 5.04
CA PHE A 106 6.27 -7.25 5.92
C PHE A 106 5.19 -6.36 5.29
N ILE A 107 4.47 -5.65 6.15
CA ILE A 107 3.45 -4.68 5.72
C ILE A 107 4.15 -3.37 5.38
N LYS A 108 4.31 -3.09 4.09
CA LYS A 108 4.93 -1.87 3.58
C LYS A 108 4.06 -0.66 3.84
N GLU A 109 2.82 -0.68 3.35
CA GLU A 109 1.92 0.46 3.40
C GLU A 109 0.47 0.04 3.67
N VAL A 110 -0.24 0.87 4.42
CA VAL A 110 -1.67 0.70 4.71
C VAL A 110 -2.38 2.04 4.54
N PHE A 111 -3.32 2.07 3.61
CA PHE A 111 -4.16 3.23 3.33
C PHE A 111 -5.58 3.01 3.83
N VAL A 112 -6.11 4.03 4.49
CA VAL A 112 -7.52 4.07 4.95
C VAL A 112 -8.19 5.32 4.40
N ASN A 113 -8.91 5.12 3.30
CA ASN A 113 -9.59 6.16 2.56
C ASN A 113 -11.05 6.29 3.03
N GLU A 114 -11.59 7.51 2.96
CA GLU A 114 -13.02 7.72 3.20
C GLU A 114 -13.85 7.06 2.10
N GLY A 115 -14.99 6.48 2.46
CA GLY A 115 -15.95 5.91 1.53
C GLY A 115 -17.26 6.68 1.51
N ARG A 116 -18.34 6.02 1.08
CA ARG A 116 -19.68 6.60 1.07
C ARG A 116 -20.09 7.15 2.44
N MET A 117 -20.75 8.30 2.44
CA MET A 117 -21.27 8.93 3.64
C MET A 117 -22.79 9.00 3.59
N LEU A 118 -23.45 8.22 4.44
CA LEU A 118 -24.91 8.28 4.57
C LEU A 118 -25.29 9.42 5.53
N LYS A 119 -26.21 10.27 5.10
CA LYS A 119 -26.79 11.36 5.90
C LYS A 119 -28.13 10.89 6.48
N ARG A 120 -28.35 11.09 7.79
CA ARG A 120 -29.61 10.81 8.49
C ARG A 120 -29.98 12.03 9.33
N LEU A 121 -31.25 12.38 9.37
CA LEU A 121 -31.76 13.43 10.25
C LEU A 121 -31.93 12.87 11.66
N ARG A 122 -31.58 13.67 12.67
CA ARG A 122 -31.89 13.42 14.08
C ARG A 122 -32.76 14.57 14.57
N PRO A 123 -33.94 14.30 15.14
CA PRO A 123 -34.75 15.34 15.77
C PRO A 123 -33.98 15.96 16.93
N ALA A 124 -34.11 17.27 17.09
CA ALA A 124 -33.47 18.05 18.14
C ALA A 124 -34.46 19.08 18.73
N PRO A 125 -34.18 19.65 19.91
CA PRO A 125 -35.10 20.58 20.58
C PRO A 125 -35.46 21.80 19.72
N GLN A 126 -36.65 22.36 19.96
CA GLN A 126 -37.18 23.54 19.28
C GLN A 126 -37.30 23.36 17.75
N GLY A 127 -37.79 22.20 17.29
CA GLY A 127 -38.00 21.92 15.87
C GLY A 127 -36.72 21.83 15.02
N ARG A 128 -35.54 21.79 15.65
CA ARG A 128 -34.26 21.70 14.93
C ARG A 128 -34.01 20.29 14.41
N GLY A 129 -33.31 20.20 13.28
CA GLY A 129 -32.88 18.93 12.69
C GLY A 129 -31.36 18.82 12.63
N HIS A 130 -30.76 18.03 13.50
CA HIS A 130 -29.31 17.75 13.42
C HIS A 130 -29.02 16.66 12.39
N ARG A 131 -27.87 16.74 11.74
CA ARG A 131 -27.44 15.76 10.73
C ARG A 131 -26.46 14.75 11.33
N ILE A 132 -26.84 13.48 11.37
CA ILE A 132 -25.91 12.37 11.63
C ILE A 132 -25.25 11.96 10.31
N ARG A 133 -23.93 11.79 10.33
CA ARG A 133 -23.15 11.24 9.23
C ARG A 133 -22.68 9.83 9.59
N LYS A 134 -23.19 8.80 8.88
CA LYS A 134 -22.65 7.43 8.96
C LYS A 134 -21.58 7.28 7.88
N ARG A 135 -20.31 7.36 8.29
CA ARG A 135 -19.15 7.26 7.41
C ARG A 135 -18.79 5.79 7.19
N SER A 136 -18.42 5.43 5.96
CA SER A 136 -17.73 4.18 5.65
C SER A 136 -16.29 4.46 5.22
N ASN A 137 -15.52 3.41 5.00
CA ASN A 137 -14.15 3.52 4.50
C ASN A 137 -13.81 2.43 3.47
N HIS A 138 -12.67 2.63 2.81
CA HIS A 138 -11.99 1.67 1.95
C HIS A 138 -10.57 1.49 2.46
N ILE A 139 -10.10 0.25 2.50
CA ILE A 139 -8.77 -0.08 3.04
C ILE A 139 -7.97 -0.75 1.93
N THR A 140 -6.74 -0.29 1.75
CA THR A 140 -5.76 -0.90 0.87
C THR A 140 -4.54 -1.25 1.71
N MET A 141 -4.09 -2.49 1.63
CA MET A 141 -2.88 -2.96 2.28
C MET A 141 -1.92 -3.45 1.21
N VAL A 142 -0.65 -3.07 1.33
CA VAL A 142 0.45 -3.50 0.46
C VAL A 142 1.45 -4.24 1.31
N ILE A 143 1.76 -5.48 0.92
CA ILE A 143 2.80 -6.31 1.52
C ILE A 143 3.95 -6.46 0.53
N ASP A 144 5.16 -6.53 1.06
CA ASP A 144 6.39 -6.59 0.28
C ASP A 144 7.40 -7.52 0.97
N SER A 145 8.38 -8.03 0.24
CA SER A 145 9.46 -8.85 0.79
C SER A 145 10.60 -7.98 1.29
N ALA A 146 11.12 -8.24 2.49
CA ALA A 146 12.22 -7.46 3.08
C ALA A 146 13.55 -7.59 2.32
N ASN A 147 13.70 -8.60 1.46
CA ASN A 147 14.87 -8.85 0.62
C ASN A 147 14.99 -7.88 -0.57
N PHE A 148 14.67 -6.60 -0.37
CA PHE A 148 15.25 -5.55 -1.20
C PHE A 148 16.64 -5.29 -0.66
N SER A 149 17.64 -5.85 -1.34
CA SER A 149 19.03 -5.48 -1.21
C SER A 149 19.17 -3.96 -1.34
N ASN A 150 19.13 -3.25 -0.21
CA ASN A 150 19.73 -1.95 -0.08
C ASN A 150 21.24 -2.14 -0.01
N GLU A 151 21.83 -2.64 -1.10
CA GLU A 151 23.23 -2.37 -1.37
C GLU A 151 23.31 -0.88 -1.69
N VAL A 152 23.46 -0.07 -0.66
CA VAL A 152 24.12 1.22 -0.84
C VAL A 152 25.56 0.85 -1.16
N PRO A 153 26.08 1.11 -2.38
CA PRO A 153 27.50 0.91 -2.63
C PRO A 153 28.25 1.80 -1.64
N SER A 154 28.94 1.20 -0.69
CA SER A 154 29.77 1.83 0.34
C SER A 154 31.01 2.54 -0.23
N ALA A 155 31.03 2.83 -1.53
CA ALA A 155 32.17 3.34 -2.26
C ALA A 155 32.15 4.88 -2.38
N THR A 156 32.17 5.65 -1.27
CA THR A 156 32.61 7.08 -1.32
C THR A 156 33.05 7.70 0.03
N VAL A 157 33.41 6.96 1.09
CA VAL A 157 33.82 7.61 2.38
C VAL A 157 35.31 7.40 2.75
N VAL A 158 36.17 7.05 1.79
CA VAL A 158 37.62 7.01 2.02
C VAL A 158 38.32 7.87 0.96
N THR A 159 38.40 9.19 1.18
CA THR A 159 39.40 10.07 0.51
C THR A 159 39.61 11.44 1.15
N VAL A 160 38.93 11.84 2.25
CA VAL A 160 39.11 13.21 2.81
C VAL A 160 40.04 13.27 4.04
N ALA A 161 40.82 12.22 4.32
CA ALA A 161 41.66 12.13 5.53
C ALA A 161 43.17 12.39 5.32
N GLU A 162 43.67 12.52 4.09
CA GLU A 162 45.13 12.61 3.85
C GLU A 162 45.66 14.02 3.51
N GLU A 163 44.81 15.02 3.29
CA GLU A 163 45.27 16.33 2.81
C GLU A 163 45.69 17.34 3.91
N ASN A 164 45.41 17.08 5.20
CA ASN A 164 45.71 18.04 6.28
C ASN A 164 47.05 17.83 7.01
N SER A 165 48.00 17.11 6.43
CA SER A 165 49.37 16.96 6.99
C SER A 165 50.44 17.81 6.30
N ASN A 166 50.12 18.47 5.18
CA ASN A 166 51.08 19.21 4.35
C ASN A 166 50.79 20.72 4.25
N ASN A 167 50.43 21.35 5.37
CA ASN A 167 50.63 22.79 5.52
C ASN A 167 51.53 23.01 6.75
N ALA A 168 52.83 22.84 6.49
CA ALA A 168 53.91 23.48 7.23
C ALA A 168 54.29 24.79 6.51
#